data_AF-Q8MPH6-F1
#
_entry.id   AF-Q8MPH6-F1
#
_cell.length_a   1.000
_cell.length_b   1.000
_cell.length_c   1.000
_cell.angle_alpha   90.00
_cell.angle_beta   90.00
_cell.angle_gamma   90.00
#
_symmetry.space_group_name_H-M   'P 1'
#
loop_
_entity.id
_entity.type
_entity.pdbx_description
1 polymer ?
#
loop_
_entity_poly.entity_id
_entity_poly.type
_entity_poly.pdbx_seq_one_letter_code
_entity_poly.pdbx_strand_id
1 'polypeptide(L)'
;MRFCKECDNMLQPKEKMESDGPSYLIYDCRTCGYSERARPNDEVDNCVYRSEQTKMSDKFLVDVECIKDPCLARRIGKPCQKCGNTLAVTFTNPSKERMNLISVCTQCTHYWRKDDLDEGEKVEETKTD
;
A
#
# COMPACT_ATOMS: atom_id res chain seq x y z
N MET A 1 -1.18 -0.54 -16.41
CA MET A 1 -2.01 -1.51 -17.17
C MET A 1 -3.24 -0.77 -17.68
N ARG A 2 -3.63 -0.97 -18.94
CA ARG A 2 -4.71 -0.23 -19.61
C ARG A 2 -5.67 -1.21 -20.29
N PHE A 3 -6.94 -0.83 -20.34
CA PHE A 3 -8.00 -1.63 -20.95
C PHE A 3 -8.56 -0.91 -22.17
N CYS A 4 -8.95 -1.69 -23.18
CA CYS A 4 -9.54 -1.18 -24.39
C CYS A 4 -10.93 -0.58 -24.10
N LYS A 5 -11.21 0.61 -24.62
CA LYS A 5 -12.50 1.29 -24.41
C LYS A 5 -13.67 0.66 -25.16
N GLU A 6 -13.39 -0.19 -26.14
CA GLU A 6 -14.42 -0.80 -27.01
C GLU A 6 -14.80 -2.21 -26.56
N CYS A 7 -13.82 -3.02 -26.16
CA CYS A 7 -14.04 -4.44 -25.83
C CYS A 7 -13.49 -4.87 -24.47
N ASP A 8 -12.99 -3.94 -23.65
CA ASP A 8 -12.46 -4.16 -22.29
C ASP A 8 -11.31 -5.18 -22.20
N ASN A 9 -10.70 -5.54 -23.35
CA ASN A 9 -9.52 -6.39 -23.38
C ASN A 9 -8.27 -5.61 -22.97
N MET A 10 -7.32 -6.30 -22.33
CA MET A 10 -6.04 -5.73 -21.93
C MET A 10 -5.21 -5.30 -23.15
N LEU A 11 -4.85 -4.01 -23.20
CA LEU A 11 -4.01 -3.47 -24.26
C LEU A 11 -2.56 -3.96 -24.12
N GLN A 12 -1.94 -4.28 -25.25
CA GLN A 12 -0.57 -4.78 -25.32
C GLN A 12 0.39 -3.65 -25.70
N PRO A 13 1.56 -3.54 -25.04
CA PRO A 13 2.58 -2.56 -25.42
C PRO A 13 3.20 -2.95 -26.77
N LYS A 14 3.35 -1.98 -27.67
CA LYS A 14 3.94 -2.16 -28.99
C LYS A 14 4.69 -0.91 -29.43
N GLU A 15 5.82 -1.10 -30.11
CA GLU A 15 6.53 0.00 -30.75
C GLU A 15 5.84 0.39 -32.06
N LYS A 16 5.65 1.70 -32.27
CA LYS A 16 5.20 2.27 -33.54
C LYS A 16 6.33 3.09 -34.14
N MET A 17 6.77 2.68 -35.33
CA MET A 17 7.78 3.38 -36.12
C MET A 17 7.11 4.42 -37.02
N GLU A 18 7.68 5.63 -37.08
CA GLU A 18 7.36 6.63 -38.09
C GLU A 18 8.48 6.66 -39.13
N SER A 19 8.13 6.83 -40.41
CA SER A 19 9.08 6.73 -41.53
C SER A 19 10.18 7.79 -41.49
N ASP A 20 9.86 8.98 -41.00
CA ASP A 20 10.76 10.15 -40.98
C ASP A 20 10.92 10.72 -39.55
N GLY A 21 10.60 9.93 -38.52
CA GLY A 21 10.49 10.42 -37.14
C GLY A 21 10.90 9.39 -36.07
N PRO A 22 10.94 9.81 -34.79
CA PRO A 22 11.28 8.90 -33.69
C PRO A 22 10.17 7.87 -33.47
N SER A 23 10.55 6.62 -33.18
CA SER A 23 9.58 5.61 -32.75
C SER A 23 9.00 5.94 -31.37
N TYR A 24 7.79 5.46 -31.10
CA TYR A 24 7.11 5.68 -29.82
C TYR A 24 6.29 4.47 -29.39
N LEU A 25 6.02 4.41 -28.09
CA LEU A 25 5.21 3.37 -27.47
C LEU A 25 3.72 3.62 -27.75
N ILE A 26 3.04 2.58 -28.19
CA ILE A 26 1.58 2.49 -28.25
C ILE A 26 1.09 1.29 -27.43
N TYR A 27 -0.18 1.35 -27.05
CA TYR A 27 -0.92 0.27 -26.43
C TYR A 27 -2.01 -0.18 -27.41
N ASP A 28 -1.89 -1.39 -27.95
CA ASP A 28 -2.80 -1.92 -28.98
C ASP A 28 -3.69 -3.05 -28.46
N CYS A 29 -4.94 -3.06 -28.92
CA CYS A 29 -5.85 -4.17 -28.72
C CYS A 29 -5.76 -5.14 -29.90
N ARG A 30 -5.38 -6.38 -29.62
CA ARG A 30 -5.31 -7.44 -30.64
C ARG A 30 -6.68 -7.88 -31.18
N THR A 31 -7.77 -7.54 -30.48
CA THR A 31 -9.12 -8.02 -30.81
C THR A 31 -9.87 -7.07 -31.73
N CYS A 32 -9.92 -5.78 -31.40
CA CYS A 32 -10.68 -4.78 -32.19
C CYS A 32 -9.79 -3.81 -32.99
N GLY A 33 -8.47 -3.82 -32.77
CA GLY A 33 -7.55 -2.91 -33.47
C GLY A 33 -7.47 -1.49 -32.88
N TYR A 34 -8.22 -1.20 -31.81
CA TYR A 34 -8.05 0.04 -31.04
C TYR A 34 -6.60 0.18 -30.58
N SER A 35 -6.02 1.38 -30.73
CA SER A 35 -4.68 1.67 -30.24
C SER A 35 -4.60 3.08 -29.68
N GLU A 36 -3.74 3.27 -28.69
CA GLU A 36 -3.51 4.57 -28.07
C GLU A 36 -2.03 4.80 -27.77
N ARG A 37 -1.59 6.05 -27.91
CA ARG A 37 -0.20 6.44 -27.70
C ARG A 37 0.10 6.62 -26.21
N ALA A 38 1.26 6.16 -25.76
CA ALA A 38 1.77 6.47 -24.43
C ALA A 38 2.07 7.98 -24.32
N ARG A 39 1.82 8.57 -23.16
CA ARG A 39 2.05 10.00 -22.91
C ARG A 39 3.54 10.30 -22.98
N PRO A 40 4.00 11.24 -23.82
CA PRO A 40 5.40 11.63 -23.85
C PRO A 40 5.85 12.15 -22.47
N ASN A 41 7.04 11.74 -22.03
CA ASN A 41 7.68 12.18 -20.78
C ASN A 41 6.96 11.78 -19.47
N ASP A 42 6.00 10.86 -19.51
CA ASP A 42 5.36 10.31 -18.31
C ASP A 42 6.07 9.01 -17.90
N GLU A 43 6.85 9.03 -16.82
CA GLU A 43 7.63 7.86 -16.38
C GLU A 43 6.75 6.65 -16.06
N VAL A 44 5.57 6.88 -15.47
CA VAL A 44 4.64 5.80 -15.10
C VAL A 44 4.03 5.20 -16.34
N ASP A 45 3.67 6.04 -17.30
CA ASP A 45 3.02 5.60 -18.53
C ASP A 45 3.98 4.97 -19.55
N ASN A 46 5.25 5.36 -19.54
CA ASN A 46 6.29 4.76 -20.37
C ASN A 46 6.95 3.52 -19.72
N CYS A 47 6.60 3.20 -18.47
CA CYS A 47 7.06 1.99 -17.79
C CYS A 47 6.17 0.79 -18.14
N VAL A 48 6.62 -0.07 -19.05
CA VAL A 48 5.90 -1.29 -19.46
C VAL A 48 5.92 -2.37 -18.37
N TYR A 49 7.06 -2.52 -17.71
CA TYR A 49 7.28 -3.54 -16.69
C TYR A 49 8.26 -3.03 -15.64
N ARG A 50 7.92 -3.26 -14.37
CA ARG A 50 8.77 -2.97 -13.22
C ARG A 50 8.86 -4.22 -12.35
N SER A 51 10.06 -4.76 -12.20
CA SER A 51 10.33 -5.81 -11.22
C SER A 51 10.68 -5.16 -9.89
N GLU A 52 9.77 -5.23 -8.92
CA GLU A 52 10.02 -4.75 -7.56
C GLU A 52 10.34 -5.95 -6.67
N GLN A 53 11.61 -6.07 -6.28
CA GLN A 53 12.09 -7.13 -5.38
C GLN A 53 11.98 -6.76 -3.90
N THR A 54 11.57 -5.51 -3.61
CA THR A 54 11.27 -5.08 -2.25
C THR A 54 10.02 -5.80 -1.76
N LYS A 55 10.14 -6.46 -0.61
CA LYS A 55 9.06 -7.25 -0.02
C LYS A 55 7.82 -6.37 0.15
N MET A 56 6.69 -6.80 -0.44
CA MET A 56 5.37 -6.19 -0.28
C MET A 56 4.82 -6.35 1.16
N SER A 57 5.66 -6.25 2.19
CA SER A 57 5.26 -6.34 3.59
C SER A 57 4.57 -5.08 4.11
N ASP A 58 4.60 -3.97 3.37
CA ASP A 58 4.09 -2.69 3.87
C ASP A 58 2.67 -2.34 3.44
N LYS A 59 2.07 -3.07 2.48
CA LYS A 59 0.64 -2.90 2.14
C LYS A 59 -0.26 -3.73 3.07
N PHE A 60 0.02 -3.67 4.37
CA PHE A 60 -0.87 -4.25 5.36
C PHE A 60 -2.05 -3.31 5.59
N LEU A 61 -3.23 -3.74 5.15
CA LEU A 61 -4.49 -3.05 5.40
C LEU A 61 -5.18 -3.70 6.60
N VAL A 62 -5.61 -2.87 7.55
CA VAL A 62 -6.43 -3.30 8.67
C VAL A 62 -7.89 -3.22 8.28
N ASP A 63 -8.61 -4.33 8.39
CA ASP A 63 -10.07 -4.32 8.31
C ASP A 63 -10.64 -3.62 9.55
N VAL A 64 -11.50 -2.62 9.32
CA VAL A 64 -12.16 -1.86 10.39
C VAL A 64 -13.11 -2.72 11.22
N GLU A 65 -13.61 -3.84 10.66
CA GLU A 65 -14.53 -4.74 11.36
C GLU A 65 -13.84 -5.63 12.40
N CYS A 66 -12.50 -5.67 12.41
CA CYS A 66 -11.73 -6.47 13.39
C CYS A 66 -12.06 -6.10 14.85
N ILE A 67 -12.56 -4.89 15.11
CA ILE A 67 -12.96 -4.46 16.46
C ILE A 67 -14.13 -5.28 17.05
N LYS A 68 -14.93 -5.90 16.18
CA LYS A 68 -16.11 -6.70 16.52
C LYS A 68 -15.77 -8.17 16.75
N ASP A 69 -14.59 -8.62 16.31
CA ASP A 69 -14.17 -10.01 16.44
C ASP A 69 -13.92 -10.36 17.93
N PRO A 70 -14.69 -11.30 18.50
CA PRO A 70 -14.52 -11.72 19.89
C PRO A 70 -13.27 -12.59 20.10
N CYS A 71 -12.71 -13.17 19.04
CA CYS A 71 -11.53 -14.02 19.09
C CYS A 71 -10.22 -13.22 19.13
N LEU A 72 -10.25 -11.93 18.78
CA LEU A 72 -9.07 -11.07 18.85
C LEU A 72 -8.84 -10.55 20.28
N ALA A 73 -7.57 -10.52 20.68
CA ALA A 73 -7.18 -10.03 21.99
C ALA A 73 -7.49 -8.53 22.13
N ARG A 74 -7.88 -8.11 23.33
CA ARG A 74 -8.13 -6.70 23.66
C ARG A 74 -7.07 -6.21 24.63
N ARG A 75 -6.49 -5.05 24.33
CA ARG A 75 -5.54 -4.35 25.18
C ARG A 75 -6.21 -3.13 25.79
N ILE A 76 -6.00 -2.94 27.08
CA ILE A 76 -6.53 -1.82 27.88
C ILE A 76 -5.34 -1.00 28.40
N GLY A 77 -5.49 0.32 28.45
CA GLY A 77 -4.61 1.21 29.20
C GLY A 77 -3.66 2.08 28.35
N LYS A 78 -3.53 1.84 27.04
CA LYS A 78 -2.81 2.77 26.15
C LYS A 78 -3.81 3.61 25.35
N PRO A 79 -3.83 4.94 25.56
CA PRO A 79 -4.77 5.82 24.86
C PRO A 79 -4.41 5.92 23.37
N CYS A 80 -5.45 5.94 22.54
CA CYS A 80 -5.32 6.20 21.11
C CYS A 80 -4.88 7.65 20.87
N GLN A 81 -3.84 7.86 20.07
CA GLN A 81 -3.32 9.20 19.73
C GLN A 81 -4.33 10.11 19.00
N LYS A 82 -5.38 9.52 18.41
CA LYS A 82 -6.40 10.27 17.66
C LYS A 82 -7.63 10.67 18.49
N CYS A 83 -8.03 9.86 19.47
CA CYS A 83 -9.30 10.06 20.20
C CYS A 83 -9.22 9.85 21.72
N GLY A 84 -8.07 9.44 22.25
CA GLY A 84 -7.88 9.20 23.69
C GLY A 84 -8.47 7.90 24.24
N ASN A 85 -9.26 7.15 23.45
CA ASN A 85 -9.82 5.87 23.89
C ASN A 85 -8.72 4.87 24.28
N THR A 86 -8.88 4.20 25.41
CA THR A 86 -7.87 3.31 26.03
C THR A 86 -8.06 1.84 25.66
N LEU A 87 -9.12 1.52 24.90
CA LEU A 87 -9.41 0.16 24.43
C LEU A 87 -8.98 -0.02 22.97
N ALA A 88 -8.18 -1.05 22.72
CA ALA A 88 -7.75 -1.43 21.39
C ALA A 88 -7.82 -2.95 21.19
N VAL A 89 -8.18 -3.39 19.99
CA VAL A 89 -8.02 -4.78 19.57
C VAL A 89 -6.61 -4.98 19.04
N THR A 90 -5.98 -6.11 19.37
CA THR A 90 -4.59 -6.41 19.01
C THR A 90 -4.46 -7.76 18.35
N PHE A 91 -3.64 -7.83 17.30
CA PHE A 91 -3.29 -9.08 16.64
C PHE A 91 -1.89 -8.98 16.03
N THR A 92 -1.26 -10.13 15.81
CA THR A 92 0.07 -10.21 15.23
C THR A 92 -0.03 -10.36 13.71
N ASN A 93 0.70 -9.52 12.98
CA ASN A 93 0.89 -9.68 11.55
C ASN A 93 2.24 -10.39 11.31
N PRO A 94 2.25 -11.69 10.96
CA PRO A 94 3.49 -12.39 10.68
C PRO A 94 4.02 -11.93 9.32
N SER A 95 5.09 -11.14 9.34
CA SER A 95 5.90 -10.90 8.13
C SER A 95 7.01 -11.95 8.04
N LYS A 96 7.58 -12.15 6.84
CA LYS A 96 8.70 -13.10 6.63
C LYS A 96 9.94 -12.81 7.51
N GLU A 97 10.05 -11.60 8.05
CA GLU A 97 11.23 -11.14 8.80
C GLU A 97 10.95 -10.87 10.28
N ARG A 98 9.73 -10.44 10.63
CA ARG A 98 9.36 -9.96 11.98
C ARG A 98 7.89 -10.22 12.31
N MET A 99 7.59 -10.36 13.59
CA MET A 99 6.22 -10.40 14.13
C MET A 99 5.82 -8.99 14.57
N ASN A 100 5.00 -8.31 13.75
CA ASN A 100 4.55 -6.96 14.05
C ASN A 100 3.24 -7.03 14.85
N LEU A 101 3.20 -6.43 16.04
CA LEU A 101 1.96 -6.29 16.81
C LEU A 101 1.20 -5.07 16.31
N ILE A 102 0.00 -5.30 15.79
CA ILE A 102 -0.91 -4.24 15.34
C ILE A 102 -1.94 -4.00 16.44
N SER A 103 -2.19 -2.73 16.76
CA SER A 103 -3.27 -2.31 17.67
C SER A 103 -4.26 -1.44 16.91
N VAL A 104 -5.56 -1.67 17.12
CA VAL A 104 -6.67 -0.96 16.44
C VAL A 104 -7.61 -0.39 17.48
N CYS A 105 -7.81 0.92 17.48
CA CYS A 105 -8.72 1.58 18.40
C CYS A 105 -10.17 1.14 18.17
N THR A 106 -10.89 0.78 19.25
CA THR A 106 -12.29 0.33 19.15
C THR A 106 -13.30 1.44 18.83
N GLN A 107 -12.89 2.70 18.85
CA GLN A 107 -13.79 3.84 18.64
C GLN A 107 -13.57 4.54 17.30
N CYS A 108 -12.32 4.89 16.97
CA CYS A 108 -12.01 5.68 15.77
C CYS A 108 -11.31 4.88 14.66
N THR A 109 -11.15 3.57 14.86
CA THR A 109 -10.50 2.60 13.94
C THR A 109 -9.10 2.98 13.49
N HIS A 110 -8.46 3.94 14.16
CA HIS A 110 -7.05 4.24 13.97
C HIS A 110 -6.22 3.06 14.46
N TYR A 111 -5.25 2.64 13.65
CA TYR A 111 -4.34 1.56 13.99
C TYR A 111 -2.89 2.05 14.00
N TRP A 112 -2.07 1.36 14.78
CA TRP A 112 -0.64 1.65 14.93
C TRP A 112 0.15 0.37 15.18
N ARG A 113 1.43 0.36 14.83
CA ARG A 113 2.35 -0.74 15.13
C ARG A 113 3.04 -0.47 16.46
N LYS A 114 3.56 -1.52 17.12
CA LYS A 114 4.33 -1.36 18.37
C LYS A 114 5.57 -0.47 18.15
N ASP A 115 6.32 -0.71 17.07
CA ASP A 115 7.56 0.00 16.76
C ASP A 115 7.35 1.52 16.61
N ASP A 116 6.19 1.95 16.08
CA ASP A 116 5.85 3.37 15.88
C ASP A 116 5.76 4.16 17.21
N LEU A 117 5.70 3.48 18.34
CA LEU A 117 5.54 4.10 19.67
C LEU A 117 6.80 4.02 20.53
N ASP A 118 7.72 3.11 20.22
CA ASP A 118 8.98 2.97 20.96
C ASP A 118 9.98 4.08 20.55
N GLU A 119 9.81 4.70 19.37
CA GLU A 119 10.59 5.89 18.97
C GLU A 119 10.25 7.15 19.77
N GLY A 120 9.06 7.21 20.39
CA GLY A 120 8.59 8.32 21.21
C GLY A 120 8.91 8.20 22.70
N GLU A 121 9.39 7.04 23.16
CA GLU A 121 9.76 6.77 24.56
C GLU A 121 11.30 6.77 24.75
N LYS A 122 12.03 7.66 24.07
CA LYS A 122 13.38 8.04 24.54
C LYS A 122 13.21 8.91 25.78
N VAL A 123 13.00 8.24 26.90
CA VAL A 123 12.94 8.79 28.26
C VAL A 123 14.17 9.65 28.49
N GLU A 124 13.91 10.90 28.88
CA GLU A 124 14.87 11.80 29.52
C GLU A 124 15.53 11.07 30.69
N GLU A 125 16.76 10.59 30.53
CA GLU A 125 17.63 10.28 31.66
C GLU A 125 18.04 11.61 32.30
N THR A 126 17.21 12.08 33.23
CA THR A 126 17.59 13.13 34.19
C THR A 126 18.79 12.64 34.98
N LYS A 127 19.99 13.12 34.61
CA LYS A 127 21.17 13.07 35.48
C LYS A 127 20.82 13.76 36.80
N THR A 128 20.75 12.98 37.86
CA THR A 128 20.83 13.45 39.24
C THR A 128 22.03 12.76 39.88
N ASP A 129 22.81 13.59 40.57
CA ASP A 129 24.06 13.36 41.31
C ASP A 129 25.38 13.31 40.51
#